data_AF-A0A7S2F461-F1
#
_entry.id   AF-A0A7S2F461-F1
#
_cell.length_a   1.000
_cell.length_b   1.000
_cell.length_c   1.000
_cell.angle_alpha   90.00
_cell.angle_beta   90.00
_cell.angle_gamma   90.00
#
_symmetry.space_group_name_H-M   'P 1'
#
loop_
_entity.id
_entity.type
_entity.pdbx_description
1 polymer ?
#
loop_
_entity_poly.entity_id
_entity_poly.type
_entity_poly.pdbx_seq_one_letter_code
_entity_poly.pdbx_strand_id
1 'polypeptide(L)'
;GIVPGDCESRYREKYLEDLPAGQCKQETQESYRTYSPLDPQPWGPYDGSYTFDACTPGCGSVSHGQQVSDERILYQAELPDGECVEEIQTRSKTCTAGVLDETWTV
;
A
#
# COMPACT_ATOMS: atom_id res chain seq x y z
N GLY A 1 -21.72 -19.88 27.67
CA GLY A 1 -22.33 -20.43 26.44
C GLY A 1 -23.32 -19.43 25.94
N ILE A 2 -23.38 -19.21 24.63
CA ILE A 2 -24.34 -18.30 24.00
C ILE A 2 -25.73 -18.91 24.15
N VAL A 3 -26.70 -18.14 24.62
CA VAL A 3 -28.09 -18.58 24.81
C VAL A 3 -29.01 -17.97 23.73
N PRO A 4 -30.13 -18.64 23.38
CA PRO A 4 -31.06 -18.10 22.39
C PRO A 4 -31.48 -16.66 22.71
N GLY A 5 -31.33 -15.77 21.74
CA GLY A 5 -31.59 -14.33 21.89
C GLY A 5 -30.33 -13.48 22.11
N ASP A 6 -29.18 -14.08 22.44
CA ASP A 6 -27.91 -13.36 22.53
C ASP A 6 -27.47 -12.84 21.15
N CYS A 7 -26.70 -11.75 21.14
CA CYS A 7 -26.03 -11.28 19.93
C CYS A 7 -24.72 -12.03 19.70
N GLU A 8 -24.56 -12.56 18.50
CA GLU A 8 -23.26 -12.99 17.98
C GLU A 8 -22.66 -11.91 17.10
N SER A 9 -21.34 -11.72 17.20
CA SER A 9 -20.57 -10.87 16.31
C SER A 9 -19.54 -11.67 15.52
N ARG A 10 -19.18 -11.14 14.35
CA ARG A 10 -18.02 -11.58 13.58
C ARG A 10 -17.28 -10.37 13.03
N TYR A 11 -15.99 -10.55 12.84
CA TYR A 11 -15.09 -9.51 12.37
C TYR A 11 -14.46 -9.90 11.03
N ARG A 12 -14.17 -8.90 10.21
CA ARG A 12 -13.27 -9.03 9.06
C ARG A 12 -12.34 -7.83 9.00
N GLU A 13 -11.15 -8.02 8.46
CA GLU A 13 -10.27 -6.91 8.11
C GLU A 13 -10.48 -6.53 6.64
N LYS A 14 -10.51 -5.24 6.35
CA LYS A 14 -10.62 -4.67 5.01
C LYS A 14 -9.62 -3.54 4.83
N TYR A 15 -9.23 -3.30 3.59
CA TYR A 15 -8.29 -2.26 3.21
C TYR A 15 -8.96 -1.18 2.36
N LEU A 16 -8.44 0.05 2.47
CA LEU A 16 -8.96 1.21 1.75
C LEU A 16 -8.69 1.10 0.24
N GLU A 17 -7.52 0.59 -0.12
CA GLU A 17 -6.98 0.47 -1.48
C GLU A 17 -6.19 -0.85 -1.58
N ASP A 18 -6.15 -1.46 -2.76
CA ASP A 18 -5.35 -2.65 -3.05
C ASP A 18 -3.86 -2.34 -3.24
N LEU A 19 -3.55 -1.22 -3.90
CA LEU A 19 -2.21 -0.79 -4.30
C LEU A 19 -1.96 0.70 -3.98
N PRO A 20 -2.00 1.11 -2.70
CA PRO A 20 -1.69 2.49 -2.32
C PRO A 20 -0.23 2.85 -2.69
N ALA A 21 0.03 4.14 -2.93
CA ALA A 21 1.40 4.64 -3.15
C ALA A 21 2.30 4.48 -1.91
N GLY A 22 1.68 4.51 -0.72
CA GLY A 22 2.35 4.41 0.56
C GLY A 22 1.88 3.19 1.35
N GLN A 23 1.73 3.38 2.67
CA GLN A 23 1.30 2.32 3.57
C GLN A 23 -0.15 1.90 3.36
N CYS A 24 -0.44 0.63 3.62
CA CYS A 24 -1.78 0.10 3.68
C CYS A 24 -2.59 0.77 4.81
N LYS A 25 -3.82 1.16 4.50
CA LYS A 25 -4.80 1.57 5.51
C LYS A 25 -5.81 0.45 5.66
N GLN A 26 -5.99 0.00 6.90
CA GLN A 26 -6.89 -1.09 7.23
C GLN A 26 -7.98 -0.67 8.22
N GLU A 27 -9.10 -1.36 8.17
CA GLU A 27 -10.27 -1.20 9.04
C GLU A 27 -10.76 -2.59 9.46
N THR A 28 -11.06 -2.76 10.75
CA THR A 28 -11.80 -3.92 11.24
C THR A 28 -13.29 -3.62 11.16
N GLN A 29 -14.03 -4.48 10.46
CA GLN A 29 -15.46 -4.36 10.28
C GLN A 29 -16.19 -5.45 11.04
N GLU A 30 -17.29 -5.10 11.67
CA GLU A 30 -18.12 -5.97 12.49
C GLU A 30 -19.49 -6.20 11.85
N SER A 31 -20.02 -7.41 12.02
CA SER A 31 -21.35 -7.82 11.60
C SER A 31 -21.99 -8.61 12.73
N TYR A 32 -23.30 -8.41 12.93
CA TYR A 32 -24.04 -9.01 14.03
C TYR A 32 -25.18 -9.90 13.54
N ARG A 33 -25.58 -10.85 14.37
CA ARG A 33 -26.85 -11.57 14.25
C ARG A 33 -27.39 -11.95 15.62
N THR A 34 -28.68 -12.24 15.70
CA THR A 34 -29.27 -12.88 16.87
C THR A 34 -29.01 -14.39 16.82
N TYR A 35 -28.48 -14.94 17.90
CA TYR A 35 -28.29 -16.37 18.06
C TYR A 35 -29.63 -17.08 18.26
N SER A 36 -29.88 -18.08 17.42
CA SER A 36 -30.98 -19.02 17.57
C SER A 36 -30.51 -20.40 17.10
N PRO A 37 -30.49 -21.41 17.99
CA PRO A 37 -29.99 -22.74 17.64
C PRO A 37 -30.92 -23.50 16.69
N LEU A 38 -32.21 -23.13 16.64
CA LEU A 38 -33.22 -23.79 15.81
C LEU A 38 -33.48 -23.05 14.48
N ASP A 39 -33.19 -21.75 14.42
CA ASP A 39 -33.40 -20.91 13.24
C ASP A 39 -32.30 -19.84 13.13
N PRO A 40 -31.11 -20.21 12.64
CA PRO A 40 -29.97 -19.30 12.56
C PRO A 40 -30.30 -18.11 11.67
N GLN A 41 -30.37 -16.93 12.27
CA GLN A 41 -30.63 -15.71 11.51
C GLN A 41 -29.43 -15.40 10.59
N PRO A 42 -29.68 -14.81 9.41
CA PRO A 42 -28.59 -14.34 8.57
C PRO A 42 -27.80 -13.26 9.29
N TRP A 43 -26.52 -13.16 8.94
CA TRP A 43 -25.68 -12.06 9.38
C TRP A 43 -26.18 -10.74 8.77
N GLY A 44 -26.18 -9.69 9.59
CA GLY A 44 -26.37 -8.32 9.11
C GLY A 44 -25.22 -7.88 8.18
N PRO A 45 -25.36 -6.73 7.51
CA PRO A 45 -24.25 -6.14 6.77
C PRO A 45 -23.06 -5.89 7.71
N TYR A 46 -21.85 -5.94 7.17
CA TYR A 46 -20.69 -5.42 7.88
C TYR A 46 -20.77 -3.90 7.92
N ASP A 47 -20.31 -3.32 9.02
CA ASP A 47 -20.06 -1.89 9.11
C ASP A 47 -18.77 -1.49 8.35
N GLY A 48 -18.37 -0.22 8.50
CA GLY A 48 -17.19 0.32 7.84
C GLY A 48 -17.38 0.69 6.37
N SER A 49 -16.30 1.16 5.76
CA SER A 49 -16.29 1.68 4.38
C SER A 49 -15.24 1.04 3.48
N TYR A 50 -14.28 0.32 4.07
CA TYR A 50 -13.18 -0.27 3.32
C TYR A 50 -13.66 -1.55 2.61
N THR A 51 -13.20 -1.76 1.37
CA THR A 51 -13.78 -2.79 0.49
C THR A 51 -12.80 -3.86 0.06
N PHE A 52 -11.49 -3.56 0.04
CA PHE A 52 -10.46 -4.46 -0.47
C PHE A 52 -10.09 -5.55 0.55
N ASP A 53 -9.91 -6.78 0.08
CA ASP A 53 -9.55 -7.94 0.93
C ASP A 53 -8.06 -8.05 1.22
N ALA A 54 -7.24 -7.36 0.43
CA ALA A 54 -5.79 -7.35 0.56
C ALA A 54 -5.25 -5.98 0.18
N CYS A 55 -4.04 -5.69 0.66
CA CYS A 55 -3.29 -4.51 0.27
C CYS A 55 -1.80 -4.86 0.11
N THR A 56 -1.17 -4.32 -0.92
CA THR A 56 0.29 -4.28 -1.06
C THR A 56 0.74 -2.84 -0.86
N PRO A 57 1.64 -2.54 0.09
CA PRO A 57 2.12 -1.18 0.27
C PRO A 57 2.97 -0.76 -0.92
N GLY A 58 2.90 0.52 -1.29
CA GLY A 58 3.77 1.13 -2.30
C GLY A 58 5.11 1.58 -1.72
N CYS A 59 5.91 2.26 -2.55
CA CYS A 59 7.27 2.65 -2.21
C CYS A 59 7.37 4.09 -1.67
N GLY A 60 6.28 4.60 -1.10
CA GLY A 60 6.19 5.94 -0.52
C GLY A 60 5.94 7.01 -1.58
N SER A 61 7.00 7.47 -2.25
CA SER A 61 6.92 8.53 -3.28
C SER A 61 6.72 8.00 -4.70
N VAL A 62 6.78 6.67 -4.89
CA VAL A 62 6.59 6.01 -6.18
C VAL A 62 5.47 4.98 -6.03
N SER A 63 4.38 5.18 -6.77
CA SER A 63 3.24 4.26 -6.82
C SER A 63 3.59 2.95 -7.51
N HIS A 64 2.81 1.90 -7.26
CA HIS A 64 2.99 0.62 -7.95
C HIS A 64 2.98 0.77 -9.48
N GLY A 65 3.98 0.19 -10.14
CA GLY A 65 4.16 0.26 -11.59
C GLY A 65 4.55 1.64 -12.11
N GLN A 66 4.65 2.65 -11.24
CA GLN A 66 5.14 3.97 -11.63
C GLN A 66 6.65 3.90 -11.84
N GLN A 67 7.08 4.43 -12.97
CA GLN A 67 8.49 4.70 -13.26
C GLN A 67 8.74 6.20 -13.13
N VAL A 68 9.76 6.58 -12.36
CA VAL A 68 10.19 7.98 -12.19
C VAL A 68 11.66 8.10 -12.55
N SER A 69 12.04 9.20 -13.20
CA SER A 69 13.44 9.51 -13.48
C SER A 69 13.87 10.83 -12.86
N ASP A 70 15.04 10.84 -12.23
CA ASP A 70 15.68 12.06 -11.70
C ASP A 70 17.07 12.21 -12.32
N GLU A 71 17.51 13.45 -12.55
CA GLU A 71 18.87 13.73 -13.04
C GLU A 71 19.72 14.38 -11.95
N ARG A 72 21.03 14.10 -11.95
CA ARG A 72 22.02 14.86 -11.20
C ARG A 72 23.20 15.20 -12.10
N ILE A 73 23.77 16.38 -11.88
CA ILE A 73 25.00 16.82 -12.54
C ILE A 73 26.15 16.60 -11.56
N LEU A 74 27.16 15.84 -11.98
CA LEU A 74 28.43 15.68 -11.30
C LEU A 74 29.54 16.34 -12.14
N TYR A 75 30.68 16.64 -11.52
CA TYR A 75 31.85 17.15 -12.22
C TYR A 75 32.98 16.13 -12.12
N GLN A 76 33.73 15.95 -13.21
CA GLN A 76 34.78 14.92 -13.30
C GLN A 76 35.97 15.15 -12.35
N ALA A 77 36.18 16.38 -11.90
CA ALA A 77 37.24 16.74 -10.97
C ALA A 77 36.82 17.89 -10.05
N GLU A 78 37.33 17.88 -8.81
CA GLU A 78 37.12 18.96 -7.83
C GLU A 78 37.90 20.24 -8.20
N LEU A 79 39.08 20.08 -8.81
CA LEU A 79 39.95 21.16 -9.29
C LEU A 79 40.48 20.82 -10.69
N PRO A 80 39.71 21.06 -11.76
CA PRO A 80 40.15 20.77 -13.11
C PRO A 80 41.21 21.78 -13.57
N ASP A 81 42.28 21.28 -14.19
CA ASP A 81 43.23 22.09 -14.97
C ASP A 81 42.57 22.45 -16.33
N GLY A 82 41.48 23.22 -16.31
CA GLY A 82 40.69 23.54 -17.51
C GLY A 82 39.22 23.83 -17.22
N GLU A 83 38.38 23.70 -18.25
CA GLU A 83 36.92 23.84 -18.10
C GLU A 83 36.33 22.74 -17.21
N CYS A 84 35.26 23.07 -16.50
CA CYS A 84 34.49 22.09 -15.76
C CYS A 84 33.81 21.13 -16.73
N VAL A 85 34.19 19.85 -16.68
CA VAL A 85 33.52 18.80 -17.44
C VAL A 85 32.40 18.22 -16.59
N GLU A 86 31.16 18.45 -17.03
CA GLU A 86 29.96 17.92 -16.40
C GLU A 86 29.64 16.50 -16.87
N GLU A 87 29.10 15.70 -15.96
CA GLU A 87 28.56 14.38 -16.18
C GLU A 87 27.10 14.37 -15.70
N ILE A 88 26.17 14.12 -16.62
CA ILE A 88 24.77 13.99 -16.30
C ILE A 88 24.51 12.53 -15.97
N GLN A 89 24.03 12.25 -14.76
CA GLN A 89 23.59 10.92 -14.39
C GLN A 89 22.07 10.90 -14.22
N THR A 90 21.43 9.94 -14.86
CA THR A 90 20.00 9.70 -14.75
C THR A 90 19.74 8.53 -13.82
N ARG A 91 18.89 8.71 -12.82
CA ARG A 91 18.34 7.65 -11.98
C ARG A 91 16.98 7.25 -12.49
N SER A 92 16.74 5.96 -12.69
CA SER A 92 15.40 5.40 -12.87
C SER A 92 14.94 4.71 -11.58
N LYS A 93 13.68 4.90 -11.20
CA LYS A 93 13.01 4.24 -10.06
C LYS A 93 11.74 3.55 -10.52
N THR A 94 11.53 2.31 -10.10
CA THR A 94 10.30 1.55 -10.34
C THR A 94 9.84 0.92 -9.04
N CYS A 95 8.56 1.07 -8.68
CA CYS A 95 8.00 0.37 -7.53
C CYS A 95 7.22 -0.88 -7.96
N THR A 96 7.69 -2.05 -7.55
CA THR A 96 7.04 -3.35 -7.82
C THR A 96 6.68 -4.01 -6.50
N ALA A 97 5.39 -4.17 -6.23
CA ALA A 97 4.89 -4.84 -5.02
C ALA A 97 5.55 -4.36 -3.69
N GLY A 98 5.80 -3.05 -3.55
CA GLY A 98 6.39 -2.46 -2.34
C GLY A 98 7.92 -2.50 -2.31
N VAL A 99 8.54 -3.02 -3.36
CA VAL A 99 9.99 -3.00 -3.57
C VAL A 99 10.34 -1.89 -4.55
N LEU A 100 11.21 -0.98 -4.13
CA LEU A 100 11.73 0.08 -4.99
C LEU A 100 13.01 -0.39 -5.67
N ASP A 101 12.94 -0.60 -6.98
CA ASP A 101 14.10 -0.83 -7.83
C ASP A 101 14.64 0.52 -8.31
N GLU A 102 15.92 0.79 -8.08
CA GLU A 102 16.58 1.99 -8.58
C GLU A 102 17.91 1.70 -9.28
N THR A 103 18.16 2.37 -10.41
CA THR A 103 19.38 2.24 -11.20
C THR A 103 19.88 3.60 -11.67
N TRP A 104 21.20 3.79 -11.64
CA TRP A 104 21.87 4.97 -12.19
C TRP A 104 22.50 4.63 -13.55
N THR A 105 22.30 5.50 -14.52
CA THR A 105 22.95 5.47 -15.84
C THR A 105 23.64 6.80 -16.10
N VAL A 106 24.76 6.74 -16.83
CA VAL A 106 25.56 7.90 -17.26
C VAL A 106 25.36 8.11 -18.76
#